data_AF-A0A445BHI1-F1
#
_entry.id   AF-A0A445BHI1-F1
#
_cell.length_a   1.000
_cell.length_b   1.000
_cell.length_c   1.000
_cell.angle_alpha   90.00
_cell.angle_beta   90.00
_cell.angle_gamma   90.00
#
_symmetry.space_group_name_H-M   'P 1'
#
loop_
_entity.id
_entity.type
_entity.pdbx_description
1 polymer ?
#
loop_
_entity_poly.entity_id
_entity_poly.type
_entity_poly.pdbx_seq_one_letter_code
_entity_poly.pdbx_strand_id
1 'polypeptide(L)'
;MLGDYKIDEFEACWASMVNSFRVKDMEWVETTYGIKDMWATTHMRGKFFAGLRTTSRCEALHLQVARFVKFGYSIKESLHHFRQWTDLLQNNEVGTDYYTSYGFPIIQTQVQALEQSELPESLLLKRWTMKEREVHVRLEQRGSLV
;
A
#
# COMPACT_ATOMS: atom_id res chain seq x y z
N MET A 1 -11.26 9.38 20.29
CA MET A 1 -11.83 8.23 21.01
C MET A 1 -12.20 7.18 19.96
N LEU A 2 -11.35 6.17 19.78
CA LEU A 2 -11.73 4.97 19.03
C LEU A 2 -12.43 4.06 20.04
N GLY A 3 -13.74 3.86 19.89
CA GLY A 3 -14.47 2.96 20.78
C GLY A 3 -13.92 1.55 20.62
N ASP A 4 -13.50 0.93 21.73
CA ASP A 4 -13.09 -0.48 21.77
C ASP A 4 -14.33 -1.37 21.66
N TYR A 5 -14.96 -1.38 20.48
CA TYR A 5 -16.07 -2.29 20.20
C TYR A 5 -15.55 -3.73 20.13
N LYS A 6 -16.35 -4.68 20.63
CA LYS A 6 -16.14 -6.09 20.29
C LYS A 6 -16.61 -6.35 18.85
N ILE A 7 -16.11 -7.41 18.24
CA ILE A 7 -16.50 -7.78 16.86
C ILE A 7 -18.02 -7.94 16.77
N ASP A 8 -18.64 -8.64 17.73
CA ASP A 8 -20.09 -8.86 17.74
C ASP A 8 -20.91 -7.57 17.83
N GLU A 9 -20.42 -6.59 18.60
CA GLU A 9 -21.07 -5.27 18.71
C GLU A 9 -20.96 -4.49 17.40
N PHE A 10 -19.81 -4.54 16.73
CA PHE A 10 -19.63 -3.93 15.41
C PHE A 10 -20.58 -4.55 14.38
N GLU A 11 -20.66 -5.88 14.32
CA GLU A 11 -21.52 -6.59 13.36
C GLU A 11 -23.01 -6.27 13.60
N ALA A 12 -23.44 -6.20 14.86
CA ALA A 12 -24.79 -5.80 15.21
C ALA A 12 -25.10 -4.34 14.80
N CYS A 13 -24.19 -3.41 15.07
CA CYS A 13 -24.33 -2.01 14.67
C CYS A 13 -24.35 -1.84 13.15
N TRP A 14 -23.46 -2.54 12.42
CA TRP A 14 -23.41 -2.51 10.96
C TRP A 14 -24.73 -3.03 10.36
N ALA A 15 -25.20 -4.20 10.81
CA ALA A 15 -26.46 -4.76 10.35
C ALA A 15 -27.66 -3.84 10.65
N SER A 16 -27.70 -3.26 11.85
CA SER A 16 -28.74 -2.29 12.21
C SER A 16 -28.72 -1.06 11.31
N MET A 17 -27.54 -0.50 11.02
CA MET A 17 -27.41 0.67 10.15
C MET A 17 -27.88 0.35 8.73
N VAL A 18 -27.37 -0.73 8.13
CA VAL A 18 -27.71 -1.14 6.76
C VAL A 18 -29.22 -1.38 6.60
N ASN A 19 -29.86 -2.01 7.59
CA ASN A 19 -31.29 -2.25 7.59
C ASN A 19 -32.11 -0.97 7.78
N SER A 20 -31.71 -0.10 8.72
CA SER A 20 -32.42 1.17 8.98
C SER A 20 -32.42 2.08 7.76
N PHE A 21 -31.31 2.14 7.02
CA PHE A 21 -31.20 2.93 5.80
C PHE A 21 -31.67 2.19 4.54
N ARG A 22 -32.03 0.91 4.64
CA ARG A 22 -32.47 0.05 3.52
C ARG A 22 -31.48 0.03 2.35
N VAL A 23 -30.19 0.05 2.64
CA VAL A 23 -29.10 0.11 1.65
C VAL A 23 -28.43 -1.25 1.44
N LYS A 24 -29.06 -2.34 1.88
CA LYS A 24 -28.49 -3.69 1.84
C LYS A 24 -28.08 -4.13 0.43
N ASP A 25 -28.88 -3.78 -0.57
CA ASP A 25 -28.69 -4.22 -1.96
C ASP A 25 -27.79 -3.26 -2.78
N MET A 26 -27.16 -2.30 -2.12
CA MET A 26 -26.26 -1.34 -2.76
C MET A 26 -24.86 -1.93 -2.84
N GLU A 27 -24.32 -2.06 -4.06
CA GLU A 27 -22.99 -2.63 -4.33
C GLU A 27 -21.88 -1.98 -3.49
N TRP A 28 -21.94 -0.66 -3.30
CA TRP A 28 -20.94 0.06 -2.52
C TRP A 28 -20.97 -0.32 -1.02
N VAL A 29 -22.14 -0.69 -0.48
CA VAL A 29 -22.27 -1.14 0.93
C VAL A 29 -21.66 -2.52 1.10
N GLU A 30 -21.96 -3.43 0.17
CA GLU A 30 -21.36 -4.77 0.14
C GLU A 30 -19.84 -4.70 -0.01
N THR A 31 -19.36 -3.89 -0.96
CA THR A 31 -17.93 -3.67 -1.19
C THR A 31 -17.25 -3.11 0.06
N THR A 32 -17.86 -2.10 0.70
CA THR A 32 -17.33 -1.49 1.92
C THR A 32 -17.23 -2.51 3.06
N TYR A 33 -18.26 -3.35 3.23
CA TYR A 33 -18.25 -4.41 4.23
C TYR A 33 -17.18 -5.48 3.93
N GLY A 34 -17.00 -5.85 2.65
CA GLY A 34 -15.99 -6.81 2.22
C GLY A 34 -14.56 -6.40 2.59
N ILE A 35 -14.29 -5.09 2.64
CA ILE A 35 -12.98 -4.55 3.03
C ILE A 35 -12.91 -4.10 4.51
N LYS A 36 -13.83 -4.53 5.38
CA LYS A 36 -13.88 -4.12 6.81
C LYS A 36 -12.56 -4.32 7.56
N ASP A 37 -11.77 -5.30 7.17
CA ASP A 37 -10.44 -5.55 7.73
C ASP A 37 -9.43 -4.41 7.50
N MET A 38 -9.68 -3.53 6.53
CA MET A 38 -8.82 -2.39 6.20
C MET A 38 -9.20 -1.11 6.93
N TRP A 39 -10.43 -0.97 7.43
CA TRP A 39 -10.93 0.30 7.97
C TRP A 39 -11.68 0.18 9.31
N ALA A 40 -12.29 -0.96 9.62
CA ALA A 40 -12.97 -1.17 10.88
C ALA A 40 -11.96 -1.55 11.96
N THR A 41 -11.74 -0.65 12.94
CA THR A 41 -10.72 -0.80 13.98
C THR A 41 -10.82 -2.12 14.75
N THR A 42 -12.04 -2.61 14.97
CA THR A 42 -12.32 -3.90 15.60
C THR A 42 -11.77 -5.09 14.82
N HIS A 43 -11.88 -5.05 13.50
CA HIS A 43 -11.42 -6.09 12.57
C HIS A 43 -9.94 -5.95 12.20
N MET A 44 -9.39 -4.74 12.33
CA MET A 44 -7.95 -4.47 12.17
C MET A 44 -7.12 -5.01 13.34
N ARG A 45 -7.73 -5.18 14.52
CA ARG A 45 -7.02 -5.61 15.72
C ARG A 45 -6.41 -7.00 15.54
N GLY A 46 -5.12 -7.14 15.83
CA GLY A 46 -4.38 -8.40 15.65
C GLY A 46 -3.86 -8.65 14.23
N LYS A 47 -4.12 -7.75 13.27
CA LYS A 47 -3.57 -7.82 11.91
C LYS A 47 -2.37 -6.89 11.79
N PHE A 48 -1.28 -7.41 11.20
CA PHE A 48 -0.07 -6.63 10.95
C PHE A 48 -0.16 -5.92 9.60
N PHE A 49 -0.28 -4.59 9.63
CA PHE A 49 -0.24 -3.75 8.44
C PHE A 49 1.14 -3.13 8.30
N ALA A 50 2.02 -3.81 7.58
CA ALA A 50 3.36 -3.30 7.29
C ALA A 50 3.26 -1.93 6.61
N GLY A 51 3.77 -0.88 7.25
CA GLY A 51 3.92 0.44 6.63
C GLY A 51 2.70 1.37 6.64
N LEU A 52 1.55 0.98 7.18
CA LEU A 52 0.36 1.85 7.33
C LEU A 52 0.18 2.41 8.76
N ARG A 53 0.82 1.80 9.76
CA ARG A 53 0.62 2.15 11.18
C ARG A 53 1.66 3.12 11.75
N THR A 54 2.70 3.50 11.00
CA THR A 54 3.61 4.56 11.46
C THR A 54 2.87 5.89 11.36
N THR A 55 2.65 6.56 12.49
CA THR A 55 2.00 7.88 12.57
C THR A 55 2.56 8.87 11.55
N SER A 56 3.88 8.82 11.31
CA SER A 56 4.57 9.63 10.30
C SER A 56 4.02 9.48 8.88
N ARG A 57 3.62 8.28 8.46
CA ARG A 57 3.05 8.05 7.11
C ARG A 57 1.61 8.50 7.03
N CYS A 58 0.81 8.28 8.08
CA CYS A 58 -0.55 8.82 8.17
C CYS A 58 -0.53 10.35 8.20
N GLU A 59 0.39 10.96 8.93
CA GLU A 59 0.60 12.41 8.97
C GLU A 59 1.03 12.94 7.61
N ALA A 60 1.98 12.28 6.93
CA ALA A 60 2.38 12.65 5.58
C ALA A 60 1.21 12.57 4.58
N LEU A 61 0.42 11.49 4.62
CA LEU A 61 -0.79 11.33 3.83
C LEU A 61 -1.83 12.40 4.14
N HIS A 62 -2.08 12.66 5.42
CA HIS A 62 -3.00 13.71 5.87
C HIS A 62 -2.55 15.08 5.37
N LEU A 63 -1.25 15.39 5.45
CA LEU A 63 -0.67 16.61 4.89
C LEU A 63 -0.84 16.71 3.37
N GLN A 64 -0.77 15.59 2.64
CA GLN A 64 -1.07 15.60 1.21
C GLN A 64 -2.57 15.84 0.97
N VAL A 65 -3.46 15.12 1.65
CA VAL A 65 -4.91 15.24 1.48
C VAL A 65 -5.40 16.64 1.85
N ALA A 66 -4.87 17.25 2.91
CA ALA A 66 -5.22 18.60 3.34
C ALA A 66 -4.91 19.67 2.28
N ARG A 67 -4.02 19.41 1.32
CA ARG A 67 -3.76 20.33 0.20
C ARG A 67 -4.94 20.41 -0.78
N PHE A 68 -5.77 19.38 -0.84
CA PHE A 68 -6.90 19.27 -1.78
C PHE A 68 -8.25 19.60 -1.14
N VAL A 69 -8.36 19.47 0.18
CA VAL A 69 -9.56 19.81 0.96
C VAL A 69 -9.37 21.15 1.67
N LYS A 70 -9.22 22.22 0.88
CA LYS A 70 -9.07 23.58 1.41
C LYS A 70 -10.43 24.19 1.75
N PHE A 71 -10.48 24.97 2.81
CA PHE A 71 -11.65 25.78 3.15
C PHE A 71 -11.99 26.72 1.98
N GLY A 72 -13.24 26.69 1.52
CA GLY A 72 -13.72 27.46 0.37
C GLY A 72 -13.79 26.70 -0.95
N TYR A 73 -13.26 25.47 -1.04
CA TYR A 73 -13.50 24.61 -2.20
C TYR A 73 -14.84 23.88 -2.08
N SER A 74 -15.56 23.82 -3.19
CA SER A 74 -16.65 22.86 -3.35
C SER A 74 -16.10 21.44 -3.40
N ILE A 75 -16.94 20.46 -3.04
CA ILE A 75 -16.60 19.03 -3.12
C ILE A 75 -16.10 18.66 -4.53
N LYS A 76 -16.70 19.26 -5.56
CA LYS A 76 -16.32 19.04 -6.96
C LYS A 76 -14.89 19.50 -7.25
N GLU A 77 -14.51 20.68 -6.77
CA GLU A 77 -13.15 21.23 -6.95
C GLU A 77 -12.12 20.39 -6.18
N SER A 78 -12.43 19.99 -4.95
CA SER A 78 -11.58 19.08 -4.18
C SER A 78 -11.36 17.74 -4.89
N LEU A 79 -12.42 17.14 -5.45
CA LEU A 79 -12.32 15.89 -6.21
C LEU A 79 -11.51 16.04 -7.50
N HIS A 80 -11.65 17.18 -8.19
CA HIS A 80 -10.87 17.47 -9.39
C HIS A 80 -9.37 17.53 -9.09
N HIS A 81 -8.97 18.27 -8.05
CA HIS A 81 -7.57 18.37 -7.64
C HIS A 81 -7.01 17.05 -7.11
N PHE A 82 -7.82 16.27 -6.39
CA PHE A 82 -7.41 14.95 -5.93
C PHE A 82 -7.10 14.01 -7.10
N ARG A 83 -7.95 13.99 -8.14
CA ARG A 83 -7.70 13.18 -9.35
C ARG A 83 -6.43 13.59 -10.09
N GLN A 84 -6.20 14.88 -10.28
CA GLN A 84 -4.96 15.37 -10.90
C GLN A 84 -3.71 14.90 -10.13
N TRP A 85 -3.76 14.89 -8.81
CA TRP A 85 -2.66 14.40 -8.00
C TRP A 85 -2.47 12.88 -8.08
N THR A 86 -3.56 12.10 -8.12
CA THR A 86 -3.43 10.65 -8.32
C THR A 86 -2.79 10.33 -9.68
N ASP A 87 -3.13 11.09 -10.73
CA ASP A 87 -2.52 10.92 -12.04
C ASP A 87 -1.02 11.26 -11.99
N LEU A 88 -0.63 12.32 -11.26
CA LEU A 88 0.78 12.66 -11.05
C LEU A 88 1.55 11.57 -10.31
N LEU A 89 0.96 10.97 -9.27
CA LEU A 89 1.58 9.86 -8.56
C LEU A 89 1.78 8.66 -9.46
N GLN A 90 0.76 8.29 -10.23
CA GLN A 90 0.83 7.14 -11.13
C GLN A 90 1.86 7.36 -12.22
N ASN A 91 1.96 8.57 -12.78
CA ASN A 91 2.99 8.91 -13.76
C ASN A 91 4.40 8.87 -13.15
N ASN A 92 4.57 9.34 -11.90
CA ASN A 92 5.85 9.25 -11.20
C ASN A 92 6.25 7.79 -10.91
N GLU A 93 5.28 6.94 -10.57
CA GLU A 93 5.49 5.50 -10.37
C GLU A 93 5.93 4.83 -11.67
N VAL A 94 5.24 5.09 -12.79
CA VAL A 94 5.64 4.62 -14.13
C VAL A 94 7.06 5.06 -14.48
N GLY A 95 7.41 6.32 -14.19
CA GLY A 95 8.77 6.82 -14.38
C GLY A 95 9.78 6.07 -13.51
N THR A 96 9.47 5.85 -12.24
CA THR A 96 10.33 5.13 -11.30
C THR A 96 10.53 3.67 -11.72
N ASP A 97 9.48 3.01 -12.19
CA ASP A 97 9.52 1.64 -12.70
C ASP A 97 10.37 1.54 -13.96
N TYR A 98 10.24 2.52 -14.86
CA TYR A 98 11.09 2.62 -16.04
C TYR A 98 12.56 2.77 -15.66
N TYR A 99 12.90 3.70 -14.75
CA TYR A 99 14.28 3.88 -14.29
C TYR A 99 14.81 2.66 -13.51
N THR A 100 13.95 1.95 -12.78
CA THR A 100 14.38 0.74 -12.06
C THR A 100 14.62 -0.43 -13.01
N SER A 101 13.82 -0.54 -14.07
CA SER A 101 13.89 -1.64 -15.04
C SER A 101 14.96 -1.43 -16.12
N TYR A 102 15.20 -0.17 -16.51
CA TYR A 102 16.04 0.20 -17.66
C TYR A 102 17.10 1.25 -17.34
N GLY A 103 17.07 1.86 -16.15
CA GLY A 103 18.13 2.76 -15.71
C GLY A 103 19.37 1.98 -15.30
N PHE A 104 20.52 2.64 -15.36
CA PHE A 104 21.74 2.09 -14.80
C PHE A 104 21.63 2.13 -13.27
N PRO A 105 21.88 1.01 -12.56
CA PRO A 105 21.96 1.05 -11.11
C PRO A 105 23.12 1.97 -10.73
N ILE A 106 22.80 3.13 -10.17
CA ILE A 106 23.80 3.99 -9.54
C ILE A 106 24.11 3.32 -8.20
N ILE A 107 25.07 2.39 -8.20
CA ILE A 107 25.62 1.80 -6.98
C ILE A 107 26.49 2.87 -6.31
N GLN A 108 25.84 3.82 -5.64
CA GLN A 108 26.47 4.78 -4.72
C GLN A 108 26.18 4.37 -3.28
N THR A 109 26.44 3.11 -2.95
CA THR A 109 26.54 2.67 -1.56
C THR A 109 27.99 2.80 -1.13
N GLN A 110 28.25 3.45 0.01
CA GLN A 110 29.58 3.58 0.62
C GLN A 110 30.14 2.25 1.17
N VAL A 111 29.68 1.12 0.64
CA VAL A 111 29.94 -0.21 1.21
C VAL A 111 30.28 -1.22 0.12
N GLN A 112 31.23 -0.87 -0.74
CA GLN A 112 31.87 -1.82 -1.67
C GLN A 112 32.47 -3.05 -0.94
N ALA A 113 32.81 -2.89 0.35
CA ALA A 113 33.36 -3.97 1.17
C ALA A 113 32.37 -5.11 1.49
N LEU A 114 31.05 -4.85 1.48
CA LEU A 114 30.04 -5.90 1.75
C LEU A 114 29.70 -6.72 0.50
N GLU A 115 29.89 -6.15 -0.70
CA GLU A 115 29.64 -6.85 -1.97
C GLU A 115 30.74 -7.89 -2.29
N GLN A 116 31.94 -7.72 -1.73
CA GLN A 116 33.07 -8.65 -1.90
C GLN A 116 33.14 -9.74 -0.81
N SER A 117 32.32 -9.65 0.24
CA SER A 117 32.23 -10.69 1.25
C SER A 117 31.05 -11.61 0.94
N GLU A 118 31.34 -12.88 0.60
CA GLU A 118 30.33 -13.93 0.62
C GLU A 118 29.76 -14.03 2.04
N LEU A 119 28.54 -13.52 2.24
CA LEU A 119 27.85 -13.64 3.52
C LEU A 119 27.54 -15.14 3.76
N PRO A 120 27.89 -15.70 4.93
CA PRO A 120 27.62 -17.10 5.23
C PRO A 120 26.12 -17.41 5.04
N GLU A 121 25.78 -18.51 4.36
CA GLU A 121 24.39 -18.91 4.07
C GLU A 121 23.46 -18.91 5.30
N SER A 122 24.02 -19.07 6.51
CA SER A 122 23.31 -18.98 7.78
C SER A 122 22.67 -17.60 8.07
N LEU A 123 23.20 -16.52 7.47
CA LEU A 123 22.72 -15.14 7.65
C LEU A 123 21.82 -14.68 6.49
N LEU A 124 21.77 -15.43 5.39
CA LEU A 124 20.88 -15.17 4.28
C LEU A 124 19.49 -15.71 4.62
N LEU A 125 18.55 -14.79 4.92
CA LEU A 125 17.14 -15.13 5.09
C LEU A 125 16.65 -15.87 3.83
N LYS A 126 16.21 -17.14 3.99
CA LYS A 126 15.74 -18.05 2.90
C LYS A 126 14.76 -17.44 1.89
N ARG A 127 14.09 -16.34 2.25
CA ARG A 127 13.19 -15.57 1.37
C ARG A 127 13.93 -14.86 0.22
N TRP A 128 15.18 -14.45 0.42
CA TRP A 128 15.95 -13.69 -0.56
C TRP A 128 16.61 -14.60 -1.61
N THR A 129 17.10 -15.77 -1.18
CA THR A 129 17.72 -16.76 -2.09
C THR A 129 16.75 -17.36 -3.11
N MET A 130 15.46 -17.50 -2.77
CA MET A 130 14.44 -17.94 -3.74
C MET A 130 14.21 -16.89 -4.84
N LYS A 131 14.22 -15.60 -4.48
CA LYS A 131 13.98 -14.51 -5.44
C LYS A 131 15.19 -14.32 -6.36
N GLU A 132 16.41 -14.44 -5.85
CA GLU A 132 17.63 -14.42 -6.67
C GLU A 132 17.71 -15.63 -7.62
N ARG A 133 17.37 -16.85 -7.17
CA ARG A 133 17.33 -18.03 -8.05
C ARG A 133 16.30 -17.88 -9.17
N GLU A 134 15.11 -17.35 -8.89
CA GLU A 134 14.11 -17.09 -9.93
C GLU A 134 14.56 -16.01 -10.93
N VAL A 135 15.30 -14.99 -10.48
CA VAL A 135 15.85 -13.95 -11.36
C VAL A 135 16.99 -14.52 -12.21
N HIS A 136 17.88 -15.33 -11.63
CA HIS A 136 18.95 -16.00 -12.37
C HIS A 136 18.42 -16.98 -13.43
N VAL A 137 17.44 -17.81 -13.09
CA VAL A 137 16.82 -18.74 -14.07
C VAL A 137 16.11 -17.97 -15.19
N ARG A 138 15.47 -16.83 -14.89
CA ARG A 138 14.85 -15.97 -15.91
C ARG A 138 15.87 -15.30 -16.83
N LEU A 139 17.06 -14.98 -16.34
CA LEU A 139 18.14 -14.39 -17.13
C LEU A 139 18.83 -15.44 -18.02
N GLU A 140 19.02 -16.67 -17.54
CA GLU A 140 19.56 -17.78 -18.36
C GLU A 140 18.62 -18.20 -19.49
N GLN A 141 17.31 -18.22 -19.25
CA GLN A 141 16.31 -18.52 -20.29
C GLN A 141 16.22 -17.42 -21.37
N ARG A 142 16.51 -16.16 -21.01
CA ARG A 142 16.57 -15.05 -21.97
C ARG A 142 17.85 -15.01 -22.81
N GLY A 143 18.95 -15.59 -22.31
CA GLY A 143 20.22 -15.67 -23.03
C GLY A 143 20.32 -16.79 -24.06
N SER A 144 19.41 -17.78 -24.04
CA SER A 144 19.38 -18.91 -25.00
C SER A 144 18.49 -18.67 -26.24
N LEU A 145 17.92 -17.48 -26.41
CA LEU A 145 17.07 -17.12 -27.57
C LEU A 145 17.74 -16.11 -28.53
N VAL A 146 19.07 -15.96 -28.47
CA VAL A 146 19.87 -15.23 -29.46
C VAL A 146 20.84 -16.18 -30.13
#